data_AF-A0A3D4DNB5-F1
#
_entry.id   AF-A0A3D4DNB5-F1
#
_cell.length_a   1.000
_cell.length_b   1.000
_cell.length_c   1.000
_cell.angle_alpha   90.00
_cell.angle_beta   90.00
_cell.angle_gamma   90.00
#
_symmetry.space_group_name_H-M   'P 1'
#
loop_
_entity.id
_entity.type
_entity.pdbx_description
1 polymer ?
#
loop_
_entity_poly.entity_id
_entity_poly.type
_entity_poly.pdbx_seq_one_letter_code
_entity_poly.pdbx_strand_id
1 'polypeptide(L)'
;MGVDGMDFKSSIETLDKYYGRLEKGKAKKIKPSHVEKVISKLQSKEKSLLAEIADTQKDSKIKRLKRKLELLREQQERARWLQKIIGKSSGSAD
;
A
#
# COMPACT_ATOMS: atom_id res chain seq x y z
N MET A 1 5.75 18.75 15.07
CA MET A 1 4.94 17.70 14.42
C MET A 1 5.86 16.80 13.62
N GLY A 2 6.36 15.74 14.26
CA GLY A 2 7.35 14.85 13.68
C GLY A 2 6.81 13.43 13.58
N VAL A 3 7.05 12.83 12.41
CA VAL A 3 7.23 11.38 12.21
C VAL A 3 6.06 10.43 12.51
N ASP A 4 4.86 10.69 11.99
CA ASP A 4 3.84 9.63 11.92
C ASP A 4 4.02 8.74 10.67
N GLY A 5 4.75 7.64 10.88
CA GLY A 5 4.32 6.34 10.36
C GLY A 5 4.98 5.85 9.07
N MET A 6 6.20 5.31 9.19
CA MET A 6 6.83 4.32 8.31
C MET A 6 7.10 4.76 6.84
N ASP A 7 8.36 4.64 6.42
CA ASP A 7 8.75 4.91 5.04
C ASP A 7 7.85 4.17 4.05
N PHE A 8 7.39 4.88 3.01
CA PHE A 8 6.67 4.31 1.87
C PHE A 8 7.34 3.03 1.36
N LYS A 9 8.67 3.01 1.40
CA LYS A 9 9.53 1.88 1.08
C LYS A 9 9.23 0.64 1.93
N SER A 10 9.05 0.79 3.24
CA SER A 10 8.78 -0.35 4.13
C SER A 10 7.37 -0.92 3.94
N SER A 11 6.40 -0.09 3.53
CA SER A 11 5.07 -0.59 3.14
C SER A 11 5.15 -1.42 1.84
N ILE A 12 5.96 -0.97 0.88
CA ILE A 12 6.24 -1.74 -0.35
C ILE A 12 6.94 -3.06 -0.01
N GLU A 13 8.01 -3.04 0.79
CA GLU A 13 8.72 -4.26 1.19
C GLU A 13 7.81 -5.26 1.92
N THR A 14 6.83 -4.75 2.68
CA THR A 14 5.84 -5.59 3.34
C THR A 14 4.92 -6.26 2.33
N LEU A 15 4.46 -5.52 1.31
CA LEU A 15 3.67 -6.08 0.21
C LEU A 15 4.46 -7.11 -0.58
N ASP A 16 5.71 -6.80 -0.97
CA ASP A 16 6.60 -7.75 -1.66
C ASP A 16 6.78 -9.05 -0.87
N LYS A 17 6.98 -8.96 0.45
CA LYS A 17 7.03 -10.14 1.33
C LYS A 17 5.73 -10.94 1.32
N TYR A 18 4.58 -10.26 1.22
CA TYR A 18 3.29 -10.94 1.14
C TYR A 18 3.07 -11.60 -0.22
N TYR A 19 3.45 -10.94 -1.31
CA TYR A 19 3.45 -11.52 -2.65
C TYR A 19 4.36 -12.75 -2.73
N GLY A 20 5.60 -12.67 -2.26
CA GLY A 20 6.50 -13.82 -2.23
C GLY A 20 6.00 -14.96 -1.35
N ARG A 21 5.13 -14.70 -0.36
CA ARG A 21 4.44 -15.74 0.41
C ARG A 21 3.23 -16.31 -0.36
N LEU A 22 2.51 -15.48 -1.10
CA LEU A 22 1.41 -15.89 -1.97
C LEU A 22 1.90 -16.84 -3.07
N GLU A 23 2.97 -16.48 -3.79
CA GLU A 23 3.57 -17.31 -4.85
C GLU A 23 4.04 -18.67 -4.34
N LYS A 24 4.50 -18.72 -3.08
CA LYS A 24 4.88 -19.96 -2.39
C LYS A 24 3.69 -20.76 -1.86
N GLY A 25 2.45 -20.38 -2.19
CA GLY A 25 1.22 -21.02 -1.68
C GLY A 25 0.97 -20.81 -0.19
N LYS A 26 1.75 -19.95 0.49
CA LYS A 26 1.67 -19.66 1.93
C LYS A 26 0.73 -18.50 2.25
N ALA A 27 -0.23 -18.24 1.36
CA ALA A 27 -1.25 -17.20 1.50
C ALA A 27 -2.02 -17.31 2.83
N LYS A 28 -2.28 -18.53 3.30
CA LYS A 28 -2.94 -18.82 4.59
C LYS A 28 -2.22 -18.24 5.82
N LYS A 29 -0.93 -17.92 5.72
CA LYS A 29 -0.15 -17.28 6.81
C LYS A 29 -0.24 -15.74 6.80
N ILE A 30 -0.90 -15.15 5.81
CA ILE A 30 -1.10 -13.71 5.69
C ILE A 30 -2.47 -13.37 6.25
N LYS A 31 -2.51 -12.66 7.39
CA LYS A 31 -3.77 -12.23 7.98
C LYS A 31 -4.35 -11.05 7.17
N PRO A 32 -5.66 -11.04 6.86
CA PRO A 32 -6.29 -9.91 6.17
C PRO A 32 -6.12 -8.59 6.93
N SER A 33 -6.15 -8.62 8.26
CA SER A 33 -5.90 -7.46 9.11
C SER A 33 -4.51 -6.84 8.94
N HIS A 34 -3.50 -7.61 8.51
CA HIS A 34 -2.18 -7.05 8.19
C HIS A 34 -2.19 -6.25 6.89
N VAL A 35 -2.89 -6.75 5.88
CA VAL A 35 -3.03 -6.07 4.59
C VAL A 35 -3.87 -4.81 4.75
N GLU A 36 -4.94 -4.87 5.55
CA GLU A 36 -5.77 -3.71 5.87
C GLU A 36 -4.98 -2.58 6.53
N LYS A 37 -4.11 -2.90 7.50
CA LYS A 37 -3.19 -1.92 8.10
C LYS A 37 -2.27 -1.27 7.07
N VAL A 38 -1.76 -2.04 6.10
CA VAL A 38 -0.93 -1.49 5.01
C VAL A 38 -1.75 -0.56 4.12
N ILE A 39 -2.98 -0.94 3.76
CA ILE A 39 -3.90 -0.10 2.97
C ILE A 39 -4.18 1.23 3.68
N SER A 40 -4.54 1.21 4.96
CA SER A 40 -4.81 2.44 5.73
C SER A 40 -3.60 3.37 5.81
N LYS A 41 -2.39 2.81 5.92
CA LYS A 41 -1.13 3.58 5.88
C LYS A 41 -0.88 4.21 4.52
N LEU A 42 -1.05 3.44 3.44
CA LEU A 42 -0.91 3.95 2.08
C LEU A 42 -1.92 5.07 1.81
N GLN A 43 -3.19 4.91 2.22
CA GLN A 43 -4.21 5.96 2.09
C GLN A 43 -3.88 7.23 2.88
N SER A 44 -3.35 7.09 4.10
CA SER A 44 -2.92 8.25 4.89
C SER A 44 -1.80 9.00 4.19
N LYS A 45 -0.83 8.25 3.61
CA LYS A 45 0.28 8.83 2.86
C LYS A 45 -0.16 9.47 1.53
N GLU A 46 -1.17 8.90 0.86
CA GLU A 46 -1.80 9.50 -0.33
C GLU A 46 -2.36 10.88 0.00
N LYS A 47 -3.12 11.01 1.08
CA LYS A 47 -3.67 12.30 1.53
C LYS A 47 -2.57 13.32 1.82
N SER A 48 -1.50 12.91 2.51
CA SER A 48 -0.36 13.79 2.76
C SER A 48 0.33 14.23 1.46
N LEU A 49 0.52 13.32 0.49
CA LEU A 49 1.13 13.65 -0.80
C LEU A 49 0.25 14.60 -1.62
N LEU A 50 -1.07 14.39 -1.61
CA LEU A 50 -2.02 15.28 -2.29
C LEU A 50 -2.03 16.67 -1.66
N ALA A 51 -2.01 16.75 -0.33
CA ALA A 51 -1.87 18.03 0.38
C ALA A 51 -0.56 18.72 0.04
N GLU A 52 0.55 17.99 0.00
CA GLU A 52 1.86 18.56 -0.37
C GLU A 52 1.91 19.00 -1.84
N ILE A 53 1.23 18.30 -2.75
CA ILE A 53 1.10 18.70 -4.16
C ILE A 53 0.29 20.00 -4.27
N ALA A 54 -0.79 20.14 -3.50
CA ALA A 54 -1.63 21.32 -3.52
C ALA A 54 -0.92 22.56 -2.93
N ASP A 55 -0.10 22.35 -1.90
CA ASP A 55 0.68 23.41 -1.25
C ASP A 55 1.95 23.80 -2.03
N THR A 56 2.53 22.84 -2.77
CA THR A 56 3.76 23.08 -3.54
C THR A 56 3.45 23.86 -4.82
N GLN A 57 4.07 25.03 -5.01
CA GLN A 57 4.01 25.79 -6.27
C GLN A 57 5.13 25.45 -7.28
N LYS A 58 6.11 24.65 -6.86
CA LYS A 58 7.25 24.28 -7.71
C LYS A 58 6.95 23.06 -8.59
N ASP A 59 6.78 23.29 -9.89
CA ASP A 59 6.49 22.25 -10.90
C ASP A 59 7.39 21.01 -10.84
N SER A 60 8.71 21.21 -10.71
CA SER A 60 9.64 20.07 -10.63
C SER A 60 9.39 19.19 -9.40
N LYS A 61 8.95 19.80 -8.29
CA LYS A 61 8.62 19.07 -7.06
C LYS A 61 7.25 18.41 -7.21
N ILE A 62 6.25 19.10 -7.77
CA ILE A 62 4.94 18.52 -8.10
C ILE A 62 5.11 17.26 -8.98
N LYS A 63 5.92 17.32 -10.04
CA LYS A 63 6.17 16.16 -10.91
C LYS A 63 6.72 14.95 -10.15
N ARG A 64 7.67 15.17 -9.23
CA ARG A 64 8.22 14.11 -8.38
C ARG A 64 7.18 13.54 -7.42
N LEU A 65 6.37 14.40 -6.81
CA LEU A 65 5.30 14.00 -5.91
C LEU A 65 4.20 13.21 -6.64
N LYS A 66 3.81 13.63 -7.86
CA LYS A 66 2.87 12.91 -8.72
C LYS A 66 3.37 11.51 -9.08
N ARG A 67 4.64 11.36 -9.48
CA ARG A 67 5.23 10.02 -9.72
C ARG A 67 5.18 9.13 -8.47
N LYS A 68 5.44 9.72 -7.29
CA LYS A 68 5.36 8.99 -6.02
C LYS A 68 3.92 8.61 -5.68
N LEU A 69 2.95 9.48 -6.00
CA LEU A 69 1.52 9.23 -5.85
C LEU A 69 1.04 8.08 -6.74
N GLU A 70 1.47 8.06 -8.00
CA GLU A 70 1.15 6.97 -8.96
C GLU A 70 1.64 5.62 -8.45
N LEU A 71 2.92 5.53 -8.06
CA LEU A 71 3.48 4.32 -7.45
C LEU A 71 2.67 3.92 -6.22
N LEU A 72 2.31 4.88 -5.37
CA LEU A 72 1.55 4.59 -4.17
C LEU A 72 0.14 4.06 -4.45
N ARG A 73 -0.54 4.58 -5.48
CA ARG A 73 -1.85 4.07 -5.92
C ARG A 73 -1.75 2.65 -6.46
N GLU A 74 -0.73 2.36 -7.25
CA GLU A 74 -0.47 1.00 -7.72
C GLU A 74 -0.27 0.03 -6.55
N GLN A 75 0.47 0.43 -5.52
CA GLN A 75 0.66 -0.38 -4.31
C GLN A 75 -0.65 -0.57 -3.52
N GLN A 76 -1.53 0.44 -3.49
CA GLN A 76 -2.86 0.28 -2.89
C GLN A 76 -3.71 -0.74 -3.65
N GLU A 77 -3.70 -0.69 -4.98
CA GLU A 77 -4.44 -1.63 -5.81
C GLU A 77 -3.94 -3.05 -5.60
N ARG A 78 -2.61 -3.24 -5.62
CA ARG A 78 -1.94 -4.50 -5.28
C ARG A 78 -2.35 -5.01 -3.88
N ALA A 79 -2.33 -4.13 -2.88
CA ALA A 79 -2.73 -4.48 -1.51
C ALA A 79 -4.22 -4.90 -1.44
N ARG A 80 -5.13 -4.19 -2.11
CA ARG A 80 -6.55 -4.53 -2.18
C ARG A 80 -6.78 -5.87 -2.88
N TRP A 81 -6.06 -6.12 -3.97
CA TRP A 81 -6.09 -7.39 -4.67
C TRP A 81 -5.64 -8.54 -3.74
N LEU A 82 -4.51 -8.36 -3.04
CA LEU A 82 -4.02 -9.33 -2.08
C LEU A 82 -5.06 -9.60 -0.98
N GLN A 83 -5.69 -8.55 -0.44
CA GLN A 83 -6.76 -8.66 0.55
C GLN A 83 -7.93 -9.50 0.04
N LYS A 84 -8.31 -9.32 -1.23
CA LYS A 84 -9.38 -10.09 -1.87
C LYS A 84 -9.01 -11.56 -2.04
N ILE A 85 -7.76 -11.86 -2.41
CA ILE A 85 -7.28 -13.24 -2.58
C ILE A 85 -7.21 -13.98 -1.24
N ILE A 86 -6.61 -13.37 -0.22
CA ILE A 86 -6.53 -13.99 1.12
C ILE A 86 -7.90 -14.05 1.81
N GLY A 87 -8.79 -13.10 1.54
CA GLY A 87 -10.18 -13.12 2.00
C GLY A 87 -11.00 -14.22 1.34
N LYS A 88 -10.88 -14.40 0.01
CA LYS A 88 -11.52 -15.52 -0.71
C LYS A 88 -10.97 -16.89 -0.31
N SER A 89 -9.67 -17.00 -0.01
CA SER A 89 -9.09 -18.28 0.45
C SER A 89 -9.64 -18.75 1.80
N SER A 90 -10.34 -17.89 2.56
CA SER A 90 -11.06 -18.24 3.78
C SER A 90 -12.53 -18.64 3.54
N GLY A 91 -13.03 -18.53 2.31
CA GLY A 91 -14.41 -18.81 1.94
C GLY A 91 -14.51 -19.32 0.51
N SER A 92 -14.21 -20.59 0.32
CA SER A 92 -14.69 -21.39 -0.80
C SER A 92 -14.66 -22.86 -0.37
N ALA A 93 -15.65 -23.21 0.43
CA ALA A 93 -16.24 -24.54 0.46
C ALA A 93 -17.70 -24.29 0.08
N ASP A 94 -18.01 -24.51 -1.19
CA ASP A 94 -19.23 -25.18 -1.67
C ASP A 94 -18.99 -25.57 -3.14
#